data_AF-A0A7C4UCM9-F1
#
_entry.id   AF-A0A7C4UCM9-F1
#
_cell.length_a   1.000
_cell.length_b   1.000
_cell.length_c   1.000
_cell.angle_alpha   90.00
_cell.angle_beta   90.00
_cell.angle_gamma   90.00
#
_symmetry.space_group_name_H-M   'P 1'
#
loop_
_entity.id
_entity.type
_entity.pdbx_description
1 polymer ?
#
loop_
_entity_poly.entity_id
_entity_poly.type
_entity_poly.pdbx_seq_one_letter_code
_entity_poly.pdbx_strand_id
1 'polypeptide(L)'
;MTTDEAVARLEVILAHLWMIRTFLKHADEIQEDEELLDVPRTLFDSIRAVEPAYLRGDYVDYVRRLKGKLSKIRRVAEIFAREHQRVS
;
A
#
# COMPACT_ATOMS: atom_id res chain seq x y z
N MET A 1 12.23 10.50 16.95
CA MET A 1 11.01 9.71 16.74
C MET A 1 11.30 8.30 17.19
N THR A 2 10.56 7.79 18.17
CA THR A 2 10.67 6.39 18.62
C THR A 2 10.06 5.44 17.59
N THR A 3 10.31 4.14 17.73
CA THR A 3 9.71 3.13 16.83
C THR A 3 8.19 3.16 16.92
N ASP A 4 7.64 3.26 18.12
CA ASP A 4 6.20 3.34 18.39
C ASP A 4 5.56 4.59 17.73
N GLU A 5 6.19 5.76 17.87
CA GLU A 5 5.74 6.98 17.20
C GLU A 5 5.78 6.83 15.66
N ALA A 6 6.80 6.16 15.14
CA ALA A 6 6.90 5.87 13.71
C ALA A 6 5.76 4.96 13.25
N VAL A 7 5.48 3.87 13.98
CA VAL A 7 4.40 2.94 13.67
C VAL A 7 3.04 3.66 13.73
N ALA A 8 2.78 4.47 14.75
CA ALA A 8 1.53 5.23 14.84
C ALA A 8 1.30 6.13 13.63
N ARG A 9 2.36 6.80 13.13
CA ARG A 9 2.27 7.61 11.89
C ARG A 9 2.08 6.74 10.65
N LEU A 10 2.71 5.58 10.60
CA LEU A 10 2.59 4.65 9.47
C LEU A 10 1.20 4.04 9.39
N GLU A 11 0.55 3.71 10.51
CA GLU A 11 -0.83 3.21 10.54
C GLU A 11 -1.82 4.20 9.91
N VAL A 12 -1.67 5.51 10.18
CA VAL A 12 -2.49 6.55 9.52
C VAL A 12 -2.28 6.54 8.01
N ILE A 13 -1.03 6.40 7.55
CA ILE A 13 -0.71 6.33 6.13
C ILE A 13 -1.27 5.06 5.49
N LEU A 14 -1.14 3.90 6.15
CA LEU A 14 -1.68 2.63 5.65
C LEU A 14 -3.21 2.64 5.60
N ALA A 15 -3.88 3.31 6.54
CA ALA A 15 -5.32 3.53 6.48
C ALA A 15 -5.73 4.35 5.23
N HIS A 16 -4.97 5.40 4.88
CA HIS A 16 -5.19 6.12 3.62
C HIS A 16 -4.96 5.23 2.39
N LEU A 17 -3.90 4.42 2.38
CA LEU A 17 -3.66 3.46 1.29
C LEU A 17 -4.79 2.43 1.18
N TRP A 18 -5.38 2.00 2.30
CA TRP A 18 -6.54 1.11 2.31
C TRP A 18 -7.76 1.76 1.63
N MET A 19 -8.02 3.03 1.94
CA MET A 19 -9.09 3.81 1.31
C MET A 19 -8.87 3.90 -0.21
N ILE A 20 -7.68 4.32 -0.66
CA ILE A 20 -7.33 4.40 -2.09
C ILE A 20 -7.53 3.04 -2.78
N ARG A 21 -6.98 1.98 -2.19
CA ARG A 21 -7.13 0.60 -2.68
C ARG A 21 -8.60 0.19 -2.78
N THR A 22 -9.46 0.68 -1.87
CA THR A 22 -10.90 0.37 -1.89
C THR A 22 -11.61 1.05 -3.05
N PHE A 23 -11.20 2.25 -3.47
CA PHE A 23 -11.73 2.86 -4.69
C PHE A 23 -11.21 2.13 -5.94
N LEU A 24 -9.89 1.97 -6.05
CA LEU A 24 -9.26 1.38 -7.24
C LEU A 24 -9.71 -0.06 -7.53
N LYS A 25 -9.99 -0.87 -6.50
CA LYS A 25 -10.44 -2.25 -6.71
C LYS A 25 -11.87 -2.37 -7.28
N HIS A 26 -12.65 -1.29 -7.29
CA HIS A 26 -14.01 -1.27 -7.83
C HIS A 26 -14.14 -0.34 -9.06
N ALA A 27 -13.03 0.22 -9.53
CA ALA A 27 -12.98 0.98 -10.76
C ALA A 27 -12.81 -0.02 -11.92
N ASP A 28 -13.82 -0.15 -12.77
CA ASP A 28 -13.83 -1.13 -13.86
C ASP A 28 -12.63 -0.92 -14.79
N GLU A 29 -12.30 0.35 -15.07
CA GLU A 29 -11.16 0.76 -15.89
C GLU A 29 -9.80 0.33 -15.32
N ILE A 30 -9.71 0.14 -14.00
CA ILE A 30 -8.53 -0.41 -13.31
C ILE A 30 -8.58 -1.93 -13.27
N GLN A 31 -9.77 -2.54 -13.17
CA GLN A 31 -9.93 -3.99 -13.14
C GLN A 31 -9.64 -4.66 -14.49
N GLU A 32 -9.95 -3.96 -15.58
CA GLU A 32 -9.77 -4.45 -16.95
C GLU A 32 -8.34 -4.26 -17.49
N ASP A 33 -7.51 -3.47 -16.80
CA ASP A 33 -6.15 -3.18 -17.20
C ASP A 33 -5.11 -3.89 -16.34
N GLU A 34 -4.35 -4.82 -16.93
CA GLU A 34 -3.42 -5.68 -16.19
C GLU A 34 -2.30 -4.90 -15.45
N GLU A 35 -1.83 -3.80 -16.03
CA GLU A 35 -0.76 -2.98 -15.42
C GLU A 35 -1.32 -2.17 -14.23
N LEU A 36 -2.50 -1.56 -14.40
CA LEU A 36 -3.14 -0.78 -13.34
C LEU A 36 -3.72 -1.66 -12.23
N LEU A 37 -4.13 -2.90 -12.53
CA LEU A 37 -4.63 -3.86 -11.55
C LEU A 37 -3.55 -4.26 -10.52
N ASP A 38 -2.26 -4.12 -10.85
CA ASP A 38 -1.16 -4.33 -9.91
C ASP A 38 -1.15 -3.30 -8.76
N VAL A 39 -1.72 -2.11 -8.99
CA VAL A 39 -1.77 -1.03 -7.99
C VAL A 39 -2.59 -1.44 -6.76
N PRO A 40 -3.91 -1.72 -6.86
CA PRO A 40 -4.70 -2.12 -5.70
C PRO A 40 -4.24 -3.45 -5.08
N ARG A 41 -3.63 -4.35 -5.86
CA ARG A 41 -3.03 -5.61 -5.35
C ARG A 41 -1.81 -5.33 -4.49
N THR A 42 -0.86 -4.55 -4.98
CA THR A 42 0.35 -4.18 -4.23
C THR A 42 0.05 -3.39 -2.96
N LEU A 43 -0.94 -2.50 -3.00
CA LEU A 43 -1.41 -1.79 -1.80
C LEU A 43 -1.96 -2.77 -0.75
N PHE A 44 -2.84 -3.69 -1.16
CA PHE A 44 -3.39 -4.71 -0.26
C PHE A 44 -2.29 -5.57 0.38
N ASP A 45 -1.37 -6.10 -0.43
CA ASP A 45 -0.28 -6.95 0.04
C ASP A 45 0.67 -6.21 1.00
N SER A 46 0.90 -4.92 0.77
CA SER A 46 1.77 -4.10 1.61
C SER A 46 1.15 -3.84 2.98
N ILE A 47 -0.15 -3.53 3.02
CA ILE A 47 -0.90 -3.32 4.27
C ILE A 47 -1.00 -4.64 5.05
N ARG A 48 -1.34 -5.74 4.38
CA ARG A 48 -1.47 -7.06 5.03
C ARG A 48 -0.14 -7.65 5.49
N ALA A 49 0.97 -7.27 4.87
CA ALA A 49 2.29 -7.77 5.28
C ALA A 49 2.67 -7.38 6.71
N VAL A 50 2.19 -6.23 7.21
CA VAL A 50 2.60 -5.68 8.52
C VAL A 50 1.62 -6.02 9.65
N GLU A 51 0.39 -6.38 9.31
CA GLU A 51 -0.69 -6.68 10.26
C GLU A 51 -0.30 -7.73 11.32
N PRO A 52 0.35 -8.88 10.98
CA PRO A 52 0.75 -9.85 12.00
C PRO A 52 1.79 -9.32 12.99
N ALA A 53 2.68 -8.42 12.56
CA ALA A 53 3.69 -7.83 13.43
C ALA A 53 3.05 -6.79 14.36
N TYR A 54 2.12 -5.98 13.83
CA TYR A 54 1.34 -5.02 14.61
C TYR A 54 0.54 -5.71 15.72
N LEU A 55 -0.21 -6.78 15.39
CA LEU A 55 -1.05 -7.51 16.36
C LEU A 55 -0.26 -8.15 17.51
N ARG A 56 1.03 -8.44 17.31
CA ARG A 56 1.90 -9.00 18.35
C ARG A 56 2.76 -7.95 19.06
N GLY A 57 2.63 -6.66 18.72
CA GLY A 57 3.45 -5.58 19.27
C GLY A 57 4.91 -5.58 18.83
N ASP A 58 5.26 -6.33 17.77
CA ASP A 58 6.63 -6.38 17.24
C ASP A 58 6.85 -5.26 16.22
N TYR A 59 7.10 -4.05 16.73
CA TYR A 59 7.25 -2.86 15.89
C TYR A 59 8.58 -2.82 15.13
N VAL A 60 9.58 -3.58 15.56
CA VAL A 60 10.83 -3.73 14.80
C VAL A 60 10.57 -4.55 13.52
N ASP A 61 9.86 -5.68 13.63
CA ASP A 61 9.48 -6.48 12.46
C ASP A 61 8.49 -5.73 11.57
N TYR A 62 7.53 -4.98 12.15
CA TYR A 62 6.61 -4.12 11.41
C TYR A 62 7.36 -3.17 10.46
N VAL A 63 8.30 -2.38 11.01
CA VAL A 63 9.03 -1.37 10.24
C VAL A 63 9.92 -2.04 9.18
N ARG A 64 10.57 -3.16 9.53
CA ARG A 64 11.38 -3.94 8.60
C ARG A 64 10.57 -4.43 7.41
N ARG A 65 9.38 -4.99 7.65
CA ARG A 65 8.48 -5.48 6.59
C ARG A 65 8.01 -4.34 5.69
N LEU A 66 7.56 -3.23 6.28
CA LEU A 66 7.06 -2.11 5.49
C LEU A 66 8.17 -1.48 4.65
N LYS A 67 9.37 -1.33 5.21
CA LYS A 67 10.55 -0.85 4.47
C LYS A 67 10.87 -1.75 3.27
N GLY A 68 10.72 -3.07 3.40
CA GLY A 68 10.87 -4.02 2.30
C GLY A 68 9.81 -3.89 1.21
N LYS A 69 8.65 -3.29 1.49
CA LYS A 69 7.59 -3.02 0.50
C LYS A 69 7.71 -1.65 -0.17
N LEU A 70 8.50 -0.74 0.38
CA LEU A 70 8.57 0.66 -0.07
C LEU A 70 8.94 0.80 -1.56
N SER A 71 9.86 -0.03 -2.08
CA SER A 71 10.22 -0.02 -3.50
C SER A 71 9.05 -0.41 -4.40
N LYS A 72 8.24 -1.41 -3.98
CA LYS A 72 7.05 -1.83 -4.72
C LYS A 72 5.95 -0.77 -4.68
N ILE A 73 5.71 -0.16 -3.52
CA ILE A 73 4.73 0.93 -3.36
C ILE A 73 5.10 2.11 -4.27
N ARG A 74 6.39 2.49 -4.31
CA ARG A 74 6.87 3.55 -5.22
C ARG A 74 6.64 3.20 -6.68
N ARG A 75 6.99 1.98 -7.10
CA ARG A 75 6.78 1.52 -8.47
C ARG A 75 5.30 1.60 -8.88
N VAL A 76 4.38 1.11 -8.06
CA VAL A 76 2.95 1.15 -8.43
C VAL A 76 2.36 2.56 -8.38
N ALA A 77 2.90 3.45 -7.54
CA ALA A 77 2.55 4.87 -7.57
C ALA A 77 2.99 5.54 -8.89
N GLU A 78 4.19 5.20 -9.39
CA GLU A 78 4.68 5.68 -10.69
C GLU A 78 3.86 5.12 -11.87
N ILE A 79 3.50 3.83 -11.82
CA ILE A 79 2.59 3.22 -12.81
C ILE A 79 1.27 3.97 -12.83
N PHE A 80 0.64 4.14 -11.67
CA PHE A 80 -0.64 4.85 -11.59
C PHE A 80 -0.54 6.29 -12.11
N ALA A 81 0.52 7.02 -11.73
CA ALA A 81 0.73 8.39 -12.19
C ALA A 81 0.86 8.50 -13.71
N ARG A 82 1.55 7.55 -14.36
CA ARG A 82 1.70 7.52 -15.82
C ARG A 82 0.44 7.07 -16.55
N GLU A 83 -0.15 5.98 -16.10
CA GLU A 83 -1.13 5.23 -16.88
C GLU A 83 -2.58 5.61 -16.59
N HIS A 84 -2.89 6.27 -15.46
CA HIS A 84 -4.29 6.59 -15.12
C HIS A 84 -5.00 7.44 -16.19
N GLN A 85 -4.28 8.30 -16.92
CA GLN A 85 -4.86 9.12 -17.99
C GLN A 85 -5.26 8.31 -19.23
N ARG A 86 -4.69 7.11 -19.42
CA ARG A 86 -5.04 6.22 -20.54
C ARG A 86 -6.43 5.59 -20.37
N VAL A 87 -6.90 5.49 -19.14
CA VAL A 87 -8.12 4.78 -18.77
C VAL A 87 -9.20 5.70 -18.19
N SER A 88 -8.93 7.01 -18.08
CA SER A 88 -9.82 8.02 -17.51
C SER A 88 -10.59 8.82 -18.56
#